data_AF-A0A351JM11-F1
#
_entry.id   AF-A0A351JM11-F1
#
_cell.length_a   1.000
_cell.length_b   1.000
_cell.length_c   1.000
_cell.angle_alpha   90.00
_cell.angle_beta   90.00
_cell.angle_gamma   90.00
#
_symmetry.space_group_name_H-M   'P 1'
#
loop_
_entity.id
_entity.type
_entity.pdbx_description
1 polymer ?
#
loop_
_entity_poly.entity_id
_entity_poly.type
_entity_poly.pdbx_seq_one_letter_code
_entity_poly.pdbx_strand_id
1 'polypeptide(L)'
;MKVSDRRIAEWWEAPGIEGREAFDEEVLYLNSLVEEIALPRWAILVRDRMPRWGFEPCAHRFLEGLEQVLSMIGTGRACARFGGCGDVPLSVRRELDQLGTSFLRWADVGNGNDPAPCSLGLHTADRAEAARAVGEVVLGAGKGPAVLDETIERWAEQARFPLARTLVDGEEAPLAVLARHACCYSVLWNIERLAHGIGNGEQPSVLACVPALRVAPKLDPLRISTLRDTAQGLAGWLQDLPPNGALEARIHALVGPRDEVRRWLVASLYKTLKLWQVQLDKLFNEKHTYMSLIVAAETRQKRFSPQ
;
A
#
# COMPACT_ATOMS: atom_id res chain seq x y z
N MET A 1 32.31 12.75 2.66
CA MET A 1 30.85 12.77 2.40
C MET A 1 30.17 11.94 3.48
N LYS A 2 29.28 12.52 4.28
CA LYS A 2 28.62 11.78 5.38
C LYS A 2 27.59 10.82 4.77
N VAL A 3 27.33 9.69 5.43
CA VAL A 3 26.34 8.68 4.98
C VAL A 3 24.92 9.28 4.86
N SER A 4 24.62 10.35 5.61
CA SER A 4 23.41 11.16 5.46
C SER A 4 23.26 11.75 4.06
N ASP A 5 24.35 12.26 3.49
CA ASP A 5 24.34 13.03 2.25
C ASP A 5 24.10 12.11 1.05
N ARG A 6 24.70 10.90 1.09
CA ARG A 6 24.45 9.84 0.09
C ARG A 6 23.02 9.31 0.15
N ARG A 7 22.47 9.10 1.36
CA ARG A 7 21.08 8.67 1.54
C ARG A 7 20.08 9.72 1.07
N ILE A 8 20.43 11.01 1.10
CA ILE A 8 19.54 12.09 0.65
C ILE A 8 19.43 12.11 -0.88
N ALA A 9 20.53 11.88 -1.61
CA ALA A 9 20.55 11.93 -3.07
C ALA A 9 19.84 10.73 -3.75
N GLU A 10 19.85 9.54 -3.12
CA GLU A 10 19.35 8.27 -3.69
C GLU A 10 17.85 8.00 -3.41
N TRP A 11 17.09 8.98 -2.91
CA TRP A 11 15.74 8.74 -2.37
C TRP A 11 14.63 8.49 -3.40
N TRP A 12 14.79 9.02 -4.61
CA TRP A 12 13.67 9.34 -5.50
C TRP A 12 13.24 8.21 -6.44
N GLU A 13 13.48 6.96 -6.05
CA GLU A 13 13.16 5.78 -6.85
C GLU A 13 11.94 5.04 -6.26
N ALA A 14 10.98 4.66 -7.12
CA ALA A 14 9.82 3.84 -6.79
C ALA A 14 9.63 2.72 -7.85
N PRO A 15 9.07 1.55 -7.48
CA PRO A 15 8.87 0.44 -8.41
C PRO A 15 7.92 0.82 -9.54
N GLY A 16 8.28 0.48 -10.77
CA GLY A 16 7.39 0.62 -11.92
C GLY A 16 7.16 2.05 -12.41
N ILE A 17 7.90 3.03 -11.86
CA ILE A 17 7.97 4.38 -12.42
C ILE A 17 9.26 4.50 -13.23
N GLU A 18 9.21 4.06 -14.49
CA GLU A 18 10.12 4.59 -15.52
C GLU A 18 9.74 6.07 -15.71
N GLY A 19 10.49 6.97 -15.05
CA GLY A 19 10.13 8.39 -15.01
C GLY A 19 10.94 9.25 -14.06
N ARG A 20 12.18 8.85 -13.74
CA ARG A 20 13.16 9.73 -13.08
C ARG A 20 13.20 11.09 -13.79
N GLU A 21 13.27 11.02 -15.12
CA GLU A 21 13.29 12.16 -16.05
C GLU A 21 12.10 13.13 -15.90
N ALA A 22 10.91 12.66 -15.56
CA ALA A 22 9.72 13.52 -15.47
C ALA A 22 9.73 14.46 -14.24
N PHE A 23 10.64 14.25 -13.30
CA PHE A 23 10.70 14.97 -12.04
C PHE A 23 12.11 15.39 -11.61
N ASP A 24 13.10 15.25 -12.50
CA ASP A 24 14.50 15.53 -12.19
C ASP A 24 14.69 16.95 -11.62
N GLU A 25 13.96 17.93 -12.13
CA GLU A 25 14.06 19.31 -11.62
C GLU A 25 13.51 19.45 -10.17
N GLU A 26 12.43 18.76 -9.82
CA GLU A 26 11.91 18.76 -8.44
C GLU A 26 12.84 18.02 -7.48
N VAL A 27 13.49 16.96 -7.99
CA VAL A 27 14.51 16.19 -7.26
C VAL A 27 15.75 17.06 -7.00
N LEU A 28 16.24 17.75 -8.04
CA LEU A 28 17.35 18.68 -7.94
C LEU A 28 17.03 19.80 -6.94
N TYR A 29 15.83 20.37 -7.00
CA TYR A 29 15.36 21.37 -6.04
C TYR A 29 15.33 20.84 -4.60
N LEU A 30 14.77 19.66 -4.35
CA LEU A 30 14.73 19.09 -3.00
C LEU A 30 16.12 18.73 -2.46
N ASN A 31 17.03 18.35 -3.35
CA ASN A 31 18.43 18.09 -3.02
C ASN A 31 19.19 19.39 -2.76
N SER A 32 18.96 20.47 -3.51
CA SER A 32 19.61 21.77 -3.28
C SER A 32 19.19 22.38 -1.94
N LEU A 33 17.91 22.22 -1.54
CA LEU A 33 17.43 22.66 -0.22
C LEU A 33 18.19 22.02 0.95
N VAL A 34 18.76 20.83 0.77
CA VAL A 34 19.56 20.16 1.81
C VAL A 34 20.91 20.84 2.00
N GLU A 35 21.46 21.45 0.95
CA GLU A 35 22.73 22.19 1.04
C GLU A 35 22.55 23.49 1.82
N GLU A 36 21.34 24.06 1.80
CA GLU A 36 20.98 25.31 2.48
C GLU A 36 20.48 25.09 3.92
N ILE A 37 19.77 23.98 4.18
CA ILE A 37 19.12 23.71 5.47
C ILE A 37 19.94 22.73 6.30
N ALA A 38 20.28 23.12 7.53
CA ALA A 38 20.86 22.21 8.52
C ALA A 38 19.82 21.19 9.02
N LEU A 39 19.67 20.08 8.30
CA LEU A 39 18.66 19.06 8.60
C LEU A 39 18.96 18.31 9.92
N PRO A 40 18.04 18.33 10.90
CA PRO A 40 18.20 17.55 12.13
C PRO A 40 18.00 16.06 11.83
N ARG A 41 18.66 15.20 12.64
CA ARG A 41 18.60 13.75 12.47
C ARG A 41 17.17 13.19 12.41
N TRP A 42 16.26 13.73 13.21
CA TRP A 42 14.87 13.27 13.21
C TRP A 42 14.20 13.48 11.85
N ALA A 43 14.49 14.58 11.13
CA ALA A 43 13.88 14.86 9.84
C ALA A 43 14.30 13.82 8.79
N ILE A 44 15.58 13.46 8.76
CA ILE A 44 16.08 12.38 7.89
C ILE A 44 15.36 11.07 8.20
N LEU A 45 15.18 10.74 9.49
CA LEU A 45 14.48 9.53 9.92
C LEU A 45 12.99 9.55 9.59
N VAL A 46 12.31 10.70 9.69
CA VAL A 46 10.90 10.84 9.29
C VAL A 46 10.75 10.66 7.80
N ARG A 47 11.65 11.28 7.01
CA ARG A 47 11.70 11.06 5.57
C ARG A 47 11.79 9.56 5.29
N ASP A 48 12.67 8.81 5.99
CA ASP A 48 12.91 7.34 5.83
C ASP A 48 11.63 6.50 5.99
N ARG A 49 10.57 7.08 6.57
CA ARG A 49 9.28 6.44 6.77
C ARG A 49 8.22 6.82 5.73
N MET A 50 8.49 7.76 4.82
CA MET A 50 7.54 8.18 3.79
C MET A 50 7.15 7.03 2.83
N PRO A 51 6.03 7.16 2.07
CA PRO A 51 5.46 6.11 1.21
C PRO A 51 6.30 5.72 -0.02
N ARG A 52 7.43 5.06 0.21
CA ARG A 52 8.33 4.47 -0.81
C ARG A 52 8.14 2.96 -0.94
N TRP A 53 9.08 2.27 -1.62
CA TRP A 53 9.19 0.80 -1.64
C TRP A 53 8.74 0.14 -0.34
N GLY A 54 7.79 -0.78 -0.45
CA GLY A 54 7.25 -1.48 0.71
C GLY A 54 6.34 -0.63 1.60
N PHE A 55 5.79 0.48 1.10
CA PHE A 55 4.71 1.29 1.69
C PHE A 55 3.90 1.91 0.55
N GLU A 56 2.98 1.10 0.03
CA GLU A 56 2.24 1.37 -1.20
C GLU A 56 0.74 1.53 -0.92
N PRO A 57 -0.03 2.22 -1.79
CA PRO A 57 -1.47 2.39 -1.60
C PRO A 57 -2.26 1.08 -1.51
N CYS A 58 -1.67 -0.04 -1.97
CA CYS A 58 -2.26 -1.37 -1.90
C CYS A 58 -2.21 -1.97 -0.48
N ALA A 59 -1.38 -1.45 0.43
CA ALA A 59 -1.25 -1.98 1.78
C ALA A 59 -2.50 -1.69 2.63
N HIS A 60 -2.87 -2.61 3.53
CA HIS A 60 -4.03 -2.47 4.42
C HIS A 60 -4.06 -1.11 5.13
N ARG A 61 -2.99 -0.80 5.86
CA ARG A 61 -2.87 0.37 6.73
C ARG A 61 -2.22 1.57 6.06
N PHE A 62 -2.35 1.69 4.74
CA PHE A 62 -1.67 2.75 4.00
C PHE A 62 -2.05 4.16 4.50
N LEU A 63 -3.36 4.40 4.70
CA LEU A 63 -3.86 5.72 5.11
C LEU A 63 -3.47 6.04 6.57
N GLU A 64 -3.52 5.06 7.46
CA GLU A 64 -3.08 5.20 8.85
C GLU A 64 -1.57 5.46 8.92
N GLY A 65 -0.79 4.76 8.10
CA GLY A 65 0.64 5.03 7.93
C GLY A 65 0.90 6.44 7.40
N LEU A 66 0.09 6.91 6.45
CA LEU A 66 0.21 8.27 5.88
C LEU A 66 -0.11 9.34 6.93
N GLU A 67 -1.19 9.18 7.68
CA GLU A 67 -1.52 10.06 8.81
C GLU A 67 -0.39 10.07 9.86
N GLN A 68 0.18 8.90 10.15
CA GLN A 68 1.30 8.79 11.09
C GLN A 68 2.52 9.59 10.60
N VAL A 69 2.84 9.53 9.31
CA VAL A 69 3.93 10.33 8.73
C VAL A 69 3.64 11.83 8.86
N LEU A 70 2.42 12.28 8.60
CA LEU A 70 2.03 13.69 8.80
C LEU A 70 2.26 14.12 10.26
N SER A 71 1.85 13.29 11.22
CA SER A 71 2.06 13.53 12.65
C SER A 71 3.55 13.53 13.04
N MET A 72 4.36 12.63 12.47
CA MET A 72 5.82 12.62 12.70
C MET A 72 6.47 13.93 12.24
N ILE A 73 6.00 14.52 11.13
CA ILE A 73 6.46 15.83 10.65
C ILE A 73 6.10 16.92 11.67
N GLY A 74 4.84 17.00 12.10
CA GLY A 74 4.40 18.04 13.04
C GLY A 74 5.04 17.94 14.41
N THR A 75 5.20 16.73 14.93
CA THR A 75 5.82 16.49 16.24
C THR A 75 7.35 16.60 16.23
N GLY A 76 7.98 16.57 15.05
CA GLY A 76 9.44 16.57 14.93
C GLY A 76 10.07 15.27 15.44
N ARG A 77 9.35 14.15 15.38
CA ARG A 77 9.78 12.88 15.98
C ARG A 77 9.46 11.70 15.07
N ALA A 78 10.50 10.94 14.72
CA ALA A 78 10.32 9.67 14.03
C ALA A 78 9.84 8.58 15.01
N CYS A 79 8.87 7.76 14.58
CA CYS A 79 8.42 6.57 15.30
C CYS A 79 8.32 5.36 14.36
N ALA A 80 7.95 4.19 14.90
CA ALA A 80 7.75 2.99 14.11
C ALA A 80 6.63 3.21 13.09
N ARG A 81 6.85 2.78 11.83
CA ARG A 81 5.94 3.02 10.71
C ARG A 81 4.90 1.91 10.57
N PHE A 82 3.62 2.28 10.43
CA PHE A 82 2.55 1.39 9.97
C PHE A 82 2.32 1.45 8.45
N GLY A 83 1.60 0.47 7.90
CA GLY A 83 1.16 0.52 6.50
C GLY A 83 2.21 0.05 5.49
N GLY A 84 3.28 -0.59 5.95
CA GLY A 84 4.25 -1.21 5.06
C GLY A 84 3.76 -2.54 4.46
N CYS A 85 4.42 -3.02 3.41
CA CYS A 85 4.22 -4.39 2.93
C CYS A 85 4.54 -5.40 4.05
N GLY A 86 3.73 -6.45 4.15
CA GLY A 86 3.74 -7.40 5.26
C GLY A 86 2.95 -6.97 6.50
N ASP A 87 2.48 -5.71 6.61
CA ASP A 87 1.61 -5.28 7.71
C ASP A 87 0.18 -5.77 7.48
N VAL A 88 -0.24 -6.77 8.26
CA VAL A 88 -1.60 -7.32 8.25
C VAL A 88 -2.26 -7.04 9.60
N PRO A 89 -3.34 -6.23 9.65
CA PRO A 89 -4.05 -5.92 10.88
C PRO A 89 -4.57 -7.17 11.62
N LEU A 90 -4.63 -7.11 12.95
CA LEU A 90 -5.13 -8.22 13.76
C LEU A 90 -6.59 -8.59 13.42
N SER A 91 -7.44 -7.60 13.13
CA SER A 91 -8.82 -7.83 12.70
C SER A 91 -8.88 -8.69 11.43
N VAL A 92 -8.03 -8.35 10.45
CA VAL A 92 -7.90 -9.11 9.20
C VAL A 92 -7.36 -10.51 9.47
N ARG A 93 -6.32 -10.66 10.31
CA ARG A 93 -5.79 -11.99 10.69
C ARG A 93 -6.86 -12.88 11.31
N ARG A 94 -7.69 -12.33 12.21
CA ARG A 94 -8.81 -13.07 12.81
C ARG A 94 -9.82 -13.54 11.76
N GLU A 95 -10.13 -12.70 10.78
CA GLU A 95 -11.02 -13.07 9.68
C GLU A 95 -10.40 -14.11 8.76
N LEU A 96 -9.09 -14.02 8.48
CA LEU A 96 -8.34 -15.05 7.77
C LEU A 96 -8.41 -16.39 8.51
N ASP A 97 -8.21 -16.41 9.83
CA ASP A 97 -8.29 -17.65 10.62
C ASP A 97 -9.68 -18.28 10.56
N GLN A 98 -10.73 -17.46 10.63
CA GLN A 98 -12.12 -17.91 10.51
C GLN A 98 -12.39 -18.48 9.11
N LEU A 99 -12.03 -17.75 8.06
CA LEU A 99 -12.20 -18.19 6.68
C LEU A 99 -11.42 -19.48 6.42
N GLY A 100 -10.15 -19.53 6.79
CA GLY A 100 -9.31 -20.71 6.60
C GLY A 100 -9.90 -21.96 7.29
N THR A 101 -10.40 -21.79 8.52
CA THR A 101 -11.11 -22.87 9.23
C THR A 101 -12.40 -23.29 8.50
N SER A 102 -13.18 -22.35 7.98
CA SER A 102 -14.39 -22.63 7.20
C SER A 102 -14.09 -23.42 5.92
N PHE A 103 -13.00 -23.09 5.22
CA PHE A 103 -12.55 -23.84 4.04
C PHE A 103 -12.19 -25.29 4.38
N LEU A 104 -11.44 -25.51 5.45
CA LEU A 104 -11.10 -26.87 5.91
C LEU A 104 -12.35 -27.66 6.29
N ARG A 105 -13.25 -27.05 7.05
CA ARG A 105 -14.51 -27.69 7.45
C ARG A 105 -15.34 -28.08 6.22
N TRP A 106 -15.50 -27.17 5.27
CA TRP A 106 -16.22 -27.46 4.03
C TRP A 106 -15.56 -28.59 3.24
N ALA A 107 -14.23 -28.63 3.16
CA ALA A 107 -13.50 -29.70 2.48
C ALA A 107 -13.80 -31.08 3.08
N ASP A 108 -14.00 -31.17 4.39
CA ASP A 108 -14.22 -32.43 5.10
C ASP A 108 -15.69 -32.88 5.14
N VAL A 109 -16.64 -31.97 5.41
CA VAL A 109 -18.06 -32.32 5.63
C VAL A 109 -19.04 -31.77 4.59
N GLY A 110 -18.56 -30.97 3.62
CA GLY A 110 -19.41 -30.34 2.60
C GLY A 110 -20.35 -29.26 3.15
N ASN A 111 -21.47 -29.03 2.45
CA ASN A 111 -22.49 -28.03 2.81
C ASN A 111 -23.33 -28.51 4.01
N GLY A 112 -22.76 -28.53 5.21
CA GLY A 112 -23.52 -28.49 6.47
C GLY A 112 -24.02 -27.08 6.76
N ASN A 113 -24.89 -26.89 7.77
CA ASN A 113 -25.53 -25.63 8.20
C ASN A 113 -24.56 -24.49 8.63
N ASP A 114 -23.29 -24.54 8.25
CA ASP A 114 -22.27 -23.56 8.57
C ASP A 114 -22.12 -22.49 7.47
N PRO A 115 -21.61 -21.30 7.83
CA PRO A 115 -21.12 -20.32 6.87
C PRO A 115 -19.78 -20.79 6.29
N ALA A 116 -19.81 -21.85 5.48
CA ALA A 116 -18.80 -22.01 4.44
C ALA A 116 -18.91 -20.80 3.50
N PRO A 117 -17.86 -20.42 2.74
CA PRO A 117 -18.07 -19.48 1.66
C PRO A 117 -19.10 -20.09 0.71
N CYS A 118 -20.31 -19.53 0.70
CA CYS A 118 -21.50 -20.03 -0.02
C CYS A 118 -21.23 -20.23 -1.54
N SER A 119 -20.10 -19.75 -2.02
CA SER A 119 -19.62 -19.77 -3.39
C SER A 119 -18.82 -21.02 -3.80
N LEU A 120 -18.51 -21.98 -2.91
CA LEU A 120 -17.78 -23.21 -3.27
C LEU A 120 -18.63 -24.25 -4.03
N GLY A 121 -19.95 -24.07 -4.10
CA GLY A 121 -20.86 -24.90 -4.89
C GLY A 121 -21.04 -26.33 -4.36
N LEU A 122 -21.27 -27.28 -5.28
CA LEU A 122 -21.38 -28.70 -4.96
C LEU A 122 -20.05 -29.26 -4.45
N HIS A 123 -20.13 -30.09 -3.41
CA HIS A 123 -18.99 -30.79 -2.85
C HIS A 123 -18.54 -31.93 -3.76
N THR A 124 -17.30 -31.84 -4.25
CA THR A 124 -16.64 -32.86 -5.08
C THR A 124 -15.22 -33.06 -4.57
N ALA A 125 -14.59 -34.19 -4.89
CA ALA A 125 -13.22 -34.47 -4.44
C ALA A 125 -12.20 -33.42 -4.89
N ASP A 126 -12.32 -32.94 -6.14
CA ASP A 126 -11.47 -31.89 -6.72
C ASP A 126 -11.61 -30.56 -5.96
N ARG A 127 -12.86 -30.11 -5.74
CA ARG A 127 -13.13 -28.88 -5.00
C ARG A 127 -12.77 -28.99 -3.52
N ALA A 128 -12.96 -30.16 -2.91
CA ALA A 128 -12.58 -30.41 -1.53
C ALA A 128 -11.05 -30.33 -1.36
N GLU A 129 -10.26 -30.87 -2.29
CA GLU A 129 -8.80 -30.72 -2.26
C GLU A 129 -8.37 -29.26 -2.44
N ALA A 130 -8.95 -28.56 -3.41
CA ALA A 130 -8.69 -27.14 -3.64
C ALA A 130 -9.07 -26.27 -2.41
N ALA A 131 -10.23 -26.52 -1.81
CA ALA A 131 -10.67 -25.84 -0.60
C ALA A 131 -9.74 -26.12 0.59
N ARG A 132 -9.24 -27.36 0.73
CA ARG A 132 -8.26 -27.71 1.76
C ARG A 132 -6.95 -26.94 1.56
N ALA A 133 -6.45 -26.84 0.33
CA ALA A 133 -5.26 -26.06 0.00
C ALA A 133 -5.42 -24.58 0.39
N VAL A 134 -6.55 -23.96 0.01
CA VAL A 134 -6.85 -22.57 0.40
C VAL A 134 -6.89 -22.44 1.93
N GLY A 135 -7.62 -23.33 2.62
CA GLY A 135 -7.78 -23.28 4.07
C GLY A 135 -6.46 -23.38 4.82
N GLU A 136 -5.60 -24.32 4.44
CA GLU A 136 -4.30 -24.51 5.09
C GLU A 136 -3.35 -23.33 4.83
N VAL A 137 -3.29 -22.81 3.60
CA VAL A 137 -2.44 -21.65 3.26
C VAL A 137 -2.92 -20.39 4.00
N VAL A 138 -4.23 -20.13 4.02
CA VAL A 138 -4.80 -18.98 4.74
C VAL A 138 -4.49 -19.05 6.24
N LEU A 139 -4.63 -20.23 6.86
CA LEU A 139 -4.23 -20.44 8.25
C LEU A 139 -2.72 -20.33 8.47
N GLY A 140 -1.92 -20.75 7.48
CA GLY A 140 -0.46 -20.60 7.48
C GLY A 140 -0.04 -19.13 7.55
N ALA A 141 -0.75 -18.23 6.87
CA ALA A 141 -0.45 -16.80 6.87
C ALA A 141 -0.58 -16.15 8.27
N GLY A 142 -1.42 -16.72 9.13
CA GLY A 142 -1.55 -16.35 10.54
C GLY A 142 -0.36 -16.78 11.41
N LYS A 143 0.33 -17.87 11.03
CA LYS A 143 1.39 -18.52 11.83
C LYS A 143 2.80 -18.03 11.53
N GLY A 144 2.96 -17.28 10.45
CA GLY A 144 4.22 -16.63 10.06
C GLY A 144 4.85 -17.20 8.79
N PRO A 145 5.89 -16.53 8.25
CA PRO A 145 6.41 -16.82 6.91
C PRO A 145 6.89 -18.25 6.71
N ALA A 146 7.68 -18.78 7.65
CA ALA A 146 8.23 -20.14 7.52
C ALA A 146 7.15 -21.23 7.41
N VAL A 147 6.08 -21.13 8.21
CA VAL A 147 4.97 -22.08 8.19
C VAL A 147 4.17 -21.95 6.89
N LEU A 148 4.04 -20.72 6.39
CA LEU A 148 3.34 -20.43 5.14
C LEU A 148 4.10 -21.00 3.94
N ASP A 149 5.42 -20.80 3.88
CA ASP A 149 6.30 -21.29 2.83
C ASP A 149 6.27 -22.84 2.80
N GLU A 150 6.48 -23.49 3.95
CA GLU A 150 6.38 -24.96 4.08
C GLU A 150 5.01 -25.49 3.65
N THR A 151 3.93 -24.76 3.97
CA THR A 151 2.57 -25.16 3.57
C THR A 151 2.39 -25.10 2.06
N ILE A 152 2.89 -24.06 1.39
CA ILE A 152 2.82 -23.93 -0.07
C ILE A 152 3.63 -25.02 -0.75
N GLU A 153 4.87 -25.25 -0.31
CA GLU A 153 5.76 -26.28 -0.85
C GLU A 153 5.11 -27.67 -0.74
N ARG A 154 4.58 -28.01 0.44
CA ARG A 154 3.85 -29.27 0.66
C ARG A 154 2.65 -29.42 -0.28
N TRP A 155 1.91 -28.34 -0.53
CA TRP A 155 0.77 -28.39 -1.45
C TRP A 155 1.19 -28.54 -2.92
N ALA A 156 2.29 -27.89 -3.33
CA ALA A 156 2.85 -28.05 -4.67
C ALA A 156 3.23 -29.51 -4.96
N GLU A 157 3.73 -30.25 -3.96
CA GLU A 157 4.09 -31.66 -4.11
C GLU A 157 2.88 -32.62 -4.05
N GLN A 158 1.90 -32.35 -3.18
CA GLN A 158 0.83 -33.32 -2.88
C GLN A 158 -0.44 -33.15 -3.73
N ALA A 159 -0.64 -32.00 -4.38
CA ALA A 159 -1.89 -31.71 -5.12
C ALA A 159 -2.16 -32.72 -6.23
N ARG A 160 -3.29 -33.44 -6.13
CA ARG A 160 -3.63 -34.55 -7.04
C ARG A 160 -4.51 -34.10 -8.19
N PHE A 161 -5.48 -33.24 -7.90
CA PHE A 161 -6.47 -32.80 -8.86
C PHE A 161 -6.05 -31.51 -9.60
N PRO A 162 -6.50 -31.31 -10.85
CA PRO A 162 -6.13 -30.15 -11.64
C PRO A 162 -6.44 -28.81 -10.96
N LEU A 163 -7.60 -28.67 -10.30
CA LEU A 163 -7.97 -27.41 -9.65
C LEU A 163 -7.00 -27.05 -8.52
N ALA A 164 -6.69 -28.01 -7.65
CA ALA A 164 -5.72 -27.81 -6.58
C ALA A 164 -4.33 -27.46 -7.13
N ARG A 165 -3.87 -28.12 -8.20
CA ARG A 165 -2.59 -27.80 -8.85
C ARG A 165 -2.54 -26.37 -9.36
N THR A 166 -3.59 -25.89 -10.04
CA THR A 166 -3.62 -24.51 -10.54
C THR A 166 -3.52 -23.45 -9.44
N LEU A 167 -3.84 -23.80 -8.19
CA LEU A 167 -3.76 -22.89 -7.05
C LEU A 167 -2.35 -22.76 -6.48
N VAL A 168 -1.48 -23.77 -6.65
CA VAL A 168 -0.22 -23.90 -5.90
C VAL A 168 1.02 -24.11 -6.77
N ASP A 169 0.85 -24.43 -8.05
CA ASP A 169 1.96 -24.76 -8.95
C ASP A 169 2.67 -23.50 -9.48
N GLY A 170 3.87 -23.25 -8.96
CA GLY A 170 4.74 -22.13 -9.33
C GLY A 170 4.56 -20.87 -8.47
N GLU A 171 5.51 -19.96 -8.60
CA GLU A 171 5.53 -18.72 -7.79
C GLU A 171 4.33 -17.81 -8.06
N GLU A 172 3.86 -17.76 -9.31
CA GLU A 172 2.73 -16.94 -9.73
C GLU A 172 1.37 -17.62 -9.48
N ALA A 173 1.36 -18.80 -8.84
CA ALA A 173 0.14 -19.48 -8.48
C ALA A 173 -0.69 -18.63 -7.50
N PRO A 174 -2.03 -18.67 -7.58
CA PRO A 174 -2.91 -17.84 -6.75
C PRO A 174 -2.60 -17.90 -5.25
N LEU A 175 -2.32 -19.08 -4.68
CA LEU A 175 -2.03 -19.21 -3.25
C LEU A 175 -0.62 -18.72 -2.87
N ALA A 176 0.35 -18.87 -3.76
CA ALA A 176 1.68 -18.29 -3.58
C ALA A 176 1.63 -16.75 -3.62
N VAL A 177 0.86 -16.18 -4.56
CA VAL A 177 0.64 -14.72 -4.63
C VAL A 177 -0.11 -14.22 -3.39
N LEU A 178 -1.17 -14.91 -2.95
CA LEU A 178 -1.93 -14.54 -1.75
C LEU A 178 -1.02 -14.49 -0.51
N ALA A 179 -0.19 -15.51 -0.34
CA ALA A 179 0.74 -15.64 0.77
C ALA A 179 1.78 -14.51 0.80
N ARG A 180 2.44 -14.26 -0.34
CA ARG A 180 3.46 -13.19 -0.47
C ARG A 180 2.86 -11.80 -0.27
N HIS A 181 1.58 -11.62 -0.58
CA HIS A 181 0.92 -10.32 -0.62
C HIS A 181 -0.30 -10.21 0.30
N ALA A 182 -0.33 -10.95 1.42
CA ALA A 182 -1.40 -10.89 2.41
C ALA A 182 -1.60 -9.49 3.03
N CYS A 183 -0.62 -8.59 2.87
CA CYS A 183 -0.74 -7.19 3.26
C CYS A 183 -1.62 -6.34 2.35
N CYS A 184 -2.04 -6.85 1.19
CA CYS A 184 -2.92 -6.13 0.29
C CYS A 184 -4.32 -5.98 0.91
N TYR A 185 -4.89 -4.78 0.85
CA TYR A 185 -6.22 -4.49 1.40
C TYR A 185 -7.33 -5.39 0.81
N SER A 186 -7.11 -5.96 -0.38
CA SER A 186 -8.00 -6.89 -1.08
C SER A 186 -7.91 -8.34 -0.60
N VAL A 187 -7.09 -8.69 0.40
CA VAL A 187 -6.80 -10.09 0.79
C VAL A 187 -8.07 -10.90 1.11
N LEU A 188 -9.02 -10.33 1.87
CA LEU A 188 -10.27 -11.01 2.23
C LEU A 188 -11.15 -11.22 1.01
N TRP A 189 -11.26 -10.20 0.16
CA TRP A 189 -11.97 -10.30 -1.12
C TRP A 189 -11.32 -11.31 -2.07
N ASN A 190 -9.99 -11.43 -2.08
CA ASN A 190 -9.28 -12.44 -2.86
C ASN A 190 -9.64 -13.86 -2.40
N ILE A 191 -9.85 -14.10 -1.11
CA ILE A 191 -10.28 -15.41 -0.59
C ILE A 191 -11.70 -15.74 -1.08
N GLU A 192 -12.61 -14.78 -1.03
CA GLU A 192 -13.97 -14.95 -1.57
C GLU A 192 -13.94 -15.21 -3.09
N ARG A 193 -13.08 -14.49 -3.82
CA ARG A 193 -12.85 -14.68 -5.25
C ARG A 193 -12.28 -16.06 -5.57
N LEU A 194 -11.36 -16.57 -4.75
CA LEU A 194 -10.85 -17.94 -4.87
C LEU A 194 -11.98 -18.96 -4.67
N ALA A 195 -12.80 -18.79 -3.62
CA ALA A 195 -13.96 -19.65 -3.40
C ALA A 195 -14.92 -19.66 -4.60
N HIS A 196 -15.21 -18.48 -5.15
CA HIS A 196 -16.06 -18.33 -6.33
C HIS A 196 -15.47 -19.03 -7.57
N GLY A 197 -14.19 -18.84 -7.85
CA GLY A 197 -13.53 -19.51 -8.97
C GLY A 197 -13.59 -21.04 -8.84
N ILE A 198 -13.28 -21.55 -7.64
CA ILE A 198 -13.35 -22.99 -7.32
C ILE A 198 -14.77 -23.54 -7.53
N GLY A 199 -15.79 -22.86 -7.01
CA GLY A 199 -17.16 -23.36 -7.04
C GLY A 199 -17.87 -23.23 -8.38
N ASN A 200 -17.45 -22.29 -9.22
CA ASN A 200 -18.02 -22.09 -10.57
C ASN A 200 -17.18 -22.70 -11.69
N GLY A 201 -16.02 -23.28 -11.38
CA GLY A 201 -15.11 -23.83 -12.39
C GLY A 201 -14.44 -22.74 -13.25
N GLU A 202 -14.37 -21.52 -12.74
CA GLU A 202 -13.61 -20.43 -13.35
C GLU A 202 -12.15 -20.51 -12.89
N GLN A 203 -11.23 -19.93 -13.66
CA GLN A 203 -9.82 -19.90 -13.28
C GLN A 203 -9.61 -19.08 -11.99
N PRO A 204 -9.17 -19.69 -10.89
CA PRO A 204 -8.92 -18.97 -9.65
C PRO A 204 -7.80 -17.94 -9.85
N SER A 205 -7.95 -16.75 -9.26
CA SER A 205 -6.97 -15.67 -9.40
C SER A 205 -6.96 -14.76 -8.18
N VAL A 206 -5.80 -14.19 -7.90
CA VAL A 206 -5.57 -13.25 -6.81
C VAL A 206 -5.07 -11.93 -7.37
N LEU A 207 -5.63 -10.82 -6.88
CA LEU A 207 -5.21 -9.48 -7.25
C LEU A 207 -4.40 -8.87 -6.10
N ALA A 208 -3.09 -8.70 -6.33
CA ALA A 208 -2.14 -8.07 -5.41
C ALA A 208 -1.49 -6.83 -6.06
N CYS A 209 -0.90 -5.93 -5.27
CA CYS A 209 -0.15 -4.76 -5.76
C CYS A 209 -0.93 -3.93 -6.80
N VAL A 210 -0.38 -3.68 -8.00
CA VAL A 210 -1.04 -2.90 -9.06
C VAL A 210 -2.40 -3.48 -9.46
N PRO A 211 -2.55 -4.79 -9.73
CA PRO A 211 -3.87 -5.41 -9.88
C PRO A 211 -4.87 -5.10 -8.76
N ALA A 212 -4.43 -5.09 -7.49
CA ALA A 212 -5.29 -4.73 -6.36
C ALA A 212 -5.73 -3.25 -6.42
N LEU A 213 -4.86 -2.35 -6.89
CA LEU A 213 -5.22 -0.93 -7.04
C LEU A 213 -6.32 -0.72 -8.08
N ARG A 214 -6.35 -1.51 -9.17
CA ARG A 214 -7.40 -1.37 -10.20
C ARG A 214 -8.82 -1.57 -9.66
N VAL A 215 -8.97 -2.37 -8.61
CA VAL A 215 -10.27 -2.64 -7.98
C VAL A 215 -10.54 -1.78 -6.75
N ALA A 216 -9.61 -0.92 -6.35
CA ALA A 216 -9.73 -0.06 -5.16
C ALA A 216 -10.98 0.83 -5.17
N PRO A 217 -11.39 1.49 -6.29
CA PRO A 217 -12.61 2.29 -6.29
C PRO A 217 -13.88 1.51 -5.91
N LYS A 218 -13.89 0.19 -6.11
CA LYS A 218 -15.01 -0.69 -5.77
C LYS A 218 -14.94 -1.20 -4.33
N LEU A 219 -13.74 -1.55 -3.88
CA LEU A 219 -13.52 -2.23 -2.59
C LEU A 219 -13.28 -1.25 -1.43
N ASP A 220 -12.65 -0.12 -1.69
CA ASP A 220 -12.40 0.95 -0.72
C ASP A 220 -12.48 2.32 -1.42
N PRO A 221 -13.72 2.84 -1.64
CA PRO A 221 -13.95 4.02 -2.48
C PRO A 221 -13.22 5.28 -2.01
N LEU A 222 -12.89 5.36 -0.71
CA LEU A 222 -12.24 6.54 -0.13
C LEU A 222 -10.71 6.49 -0.22
N ARG A 223 -10.12 5.34 -0.57
CA ARG A 223 -8.66 5.14 -0.55
C ARG A 223 -7.92 6.09 -1.48
N ILE A 224 -8.37 6.19 -2.73
CA ILE A 224 -7.73 6.99 -3.76
C ILE A 224 -8.05 8.48 -3.56
N SER A 225 -9.30 8.82 -3.23
CA SER A 225 -9.69 10.21 -2.99
C SER A 225 -8.96 10.79 -1.78
N THR A 226 -8.85 10.05 -0.67
CA THR A 226 -8.12 10.50 0.53
C THR A 226 -6.64 10.76 0.22
N LEU A 227 -6.01 9.92 -0.61
CA LEU A 227 -4.63 10.14 -1.06
C LEU A 227 -4.53 11.42 -1.92
N ARG A 228 -5.49 11.68 -2.82
CA ARG A 228 -5.58 12.93 -3.60
C ARG A 228 -5.72 14.16 -2.71
N ASP A 229 -6.73 14.15 -1.84
CA ASP A 229 -7.02 15.25 -0.93
C ASP A 229 -5.85 15.51 0.02
N THR A 230 -5.14 14.46 0.45
CA THR A 230 -3.93 14.61 1.27
C THR A 230 -2.84 15.38 0.53
N ALA A 231 -2.51 15.01 -0.71
CA ALA A 231 -1.49 15.75 -1.44
C ALA A 231 -1.93 17.18 -1.79
N GLN A 232 -3.22 17.40 -2.06
CA GLN A 232 -3.76 18.73 -2.28
C GLN A 232 -3.62 19.61 -1.03
N GLY A 233 -3.96 19.07 0.15
CA GLY A 233 -3.76 19.76 1.43
C GLY A 233 -2.29 20.10 1.71
N LEU A 234 -1.36 19.20 1.37
CA LEU A 234 0.09 19.46 1.47
C LEU A 234 0.55 20.54 0.49
N ALA A 235 0.06 20.53 -0.75
CA ALA A 235 0.35 21.58 -1.74
C ALA A 235 -0.14 22.95 -1.26
N GLY A 236 -1.39 23.03 -0.77
CA GLY A 236 -1.93 24.25 -0.18
C GLY A 236 -1.12 24.72 1.03
N TRP A 237 -0.66 23.79 1.88
CA TRP A 237 0.20 24.11 3.01
C TRP A 237 1.54 24.73 2.56
N LEU A 238 2.17 24.17 1.51
CA LEU A 238 3.44 24.67 0.94
C LEU A 238 3.30 26.06 0.30
N GLN A 239 2.13 26.36 -0.27
CA GLN A 239 1.81 27.64 -0.91
C GLN A 239 1.32 28.72 0.05
N ASP A 240 1.35 28.45 1.36
CA ASP A 240 0.83 29.34 2.40
C ASP A 240 -0.66 29.68 2.21
N LEU A 241 -1.44 28.77 1.61
CA LEU A 241 -2.89 28.92 1.46
C LEU A 241 -3.63 28.51 2.75
N PRO A 242 -4.78 29.13 3.06
CA PRO A 242 -5.66 28.65 4.12
C PRO A 242 -6.22 27.26 3.75
N PRO A 243 -6.48 26.38 4.74
CA PRO A 243 -7.07 25.07 4.47
C PRO A 243 -8.49 25.22 3.92
N ASN A 244 -8.81 24.46 2.88
CA ASN A 244 -10.14 24.40 2.28
C ASN A 244 -10.93 23.19 2.82
N GLY A 245 -11.58 23.38 3.97
CA GLY A 245 -12.43 22.36 4.60
C GLY A 245 -11.74 21.53 5.70
N ALA A 246 -12.48 20.58 6.27
CA ALA A 246 -12.09 19.89 7.50
C ALA A 246 -10.86 18.97 7.33
N LEU A 247 -10.74 18.28 6.20
CA LEU A 247 -9.62 17.37 5.95
C LEU A 247 -8.31 18.14 5.78
N GLU A 248 -8.29 19.20 4.96
CA GLU A 248 -7.11 20.07 4.82
C GLU A 248 -6.74 20.73 6.15
N ALA A 249 -7.72 21.18 6.93
CA ALA A 249 -7.46 21.74 8.26
C ALA A 249 -6.79 20.71 9.19
N ARG A 250 -7.22 19.45 9.15
CA ARG A 250 -6.57 18.35 9.89
C ARG A 250 -5.15 18.10 9.39
N ILE A 251 -4.92 18.07 8.08
CA ILE A 251 -3.59 17.89 7.49
C ILE A 251 -2.65 19.02 7.96
N HIS A 252 -3.10 20.28 7.85
CA HIS A 252 -2.33 21.46 8.30
C HIS A 252 -2.00 21.38 9.79
N ALA A 253 -2.96 20.97 10.62
CA ALA A 253 -2.76 20.76 12.04
C ALA A 253 -1.76 19.63 12.34
N LEU A 254 -1.81 18.53 11.60
CA LEU A 254 -0.91 17.38 11.77
C LEU A 254 0.54 17.71 11.42
N VAL A 255 0.77 18.44 10.33
CA VAL A 255 2.14 18.84 9.92
C VAL A 255 2.67 20.03 10.72
N GLY A 256 1.79 20.81 11.35
CA GLY A 256 2.16 21.86 12.29
C GLY A 256 2.74 23.13 11.63
N PRO A 257 3.64 23.85 12.34
CA PRO A 257 4.12 25.16 11.92
C PRO A 257 5.02 25.10 10.69
N ARG A 258 5.09 26.23 9.97
CA ARG A 258 5.85 26.36 8.71
C ARG A 258 7.29 26.82 8.94
N ASP A 259 8.15 25.96 9.46
CA ASP A 259 9.60 26.16 9.45
C ASP A 259 10.27 25.48 8.24
N GLU A 260 11.55 25.76 8.02
CA GLU A 260 12.32 25.27 6.86
C GLU A 260 12.43 23.74 6.82
N VAL A 261 12.63 23.09 7.98
CA VAL A 261 12.75 21.63 8.05
C VAL A 261 11.42 20.97 7.73
N ARG A 262 10.31 21.47 8.30
CA ARG A 262 8.97 20.97 8.00
C ARG A 262 8.57 21.24 6.56
N ARG A 263 8.93 22.40 5.98
CA ARG A 263 8.73 22.69 4.55
C ARG A 263 9.44 21.67 3.67
N TRP A 264 10.70 21.35 3.97
CA TRP A 264 11.43 20.31 3.25
C TRP A 264 10.78 18.93 3.37
N LEU A 265 10.32 18.54 4.57
CA LEU A 265 9.60 17.27 4.78
C LEU A 265 8.26 17.21 4.07
N VAL A 266 7.46 18.27 4.13
CA VAL A 266 6.16 18.35 3.45
C VAL A 266 6.35 18.32 1.94
N ALA A 267 7.34 19.03 1.41
CA ALA A 267 7.67 18.98 -0.02
C ALA A 267 8.14 17.59 -0.45
N SER A 268 8.95 16.92 0.39
CA SER A 268 9.38 15.54 0.15
C SER A 268 8.20 14.56 0.14
N LEU A 269 7.30 14.67 1.13
CA LEU A 269 6.10 13.83 1.19
C LEU A 269 5.18 14.09 0.00
N TYR A 270 4.89 15.36 -0.30
CA TYR A 270 4.09 15.77 -1.44
C TYR A 270 4.62 15.15 -2.74
N LYS A 271 5.94 15.22 -2.96
CA LYS A 271 6.59 14.61 -4.12
C LYS A 271 6.34 13.11 -4.20
N THR A 272 6.45 12.40 -3.07
CA THR A 272 6.17 10.97 -3.00
C THR A 272 4.71 10.66 -3.31
N LEU A 273 3.75 11.42 -2.76
CA LEU A 273 2.33 11.22 -3.06
C LEU A 273 2.02 11.54 -4.52
N LYS A 274 2.62 12.58 -5.08
CA LYS A 274 2.50 12.96 -6.50
C LYS A 274 2.94 11.83 -7.44
N LEU A 275 4.01 11.10 -7.10
CA LEU A 275 4.45 9.93 -7.87
C LEU A 275 3.36 8.84 -7.89
N TRP A 276 2.79 8.51 -6.73
CA TRP A 276 1.69 7.56 -6.65
C TRP A 276 0.45 8.02 -7.39
N GLN A 277 0.12 9.30 -7.31
CA GLN A 277 -1.03 9.88 -8.00
C GLN A 277 -0.89 9.81 -9.52
N VAL A 278 0.29 10.12 -10.07
CA VAL A 278 0.56 9.94 -11.50
C VAL A 278 0.43 8.48 -11.91
N GLN A 279 0.91 7.55 -11.08
CA GLN A 279 0.75 6.12 -11.36
C GLN A 279 -0.72 5.68 -11.33
N LEU A 280 -1.51 6.21 -10.39
CA LEU A 280 -2.95 5.95 -10.31
C LEU A 280 -3.69 6.57 -11.50
N ASP A 281 -3.36 7.79 -11.91
CA ASP A 281 -3.91 8.44 -13.10
C ASP A 281 -3.66 7.60 -14.36
N LYS A 282 -2.43 7.10 -14.55
CA LYS A 282 -2.13 6.16 -15.63
C LYS A 282 -2.96 4.88 -15.53
N LEU A 283 -3.13 4.34 -14.33
CA LEU A 283 -3.89 3.11 -14.08
C LEU A 283 -5.38 3.25 -14.40
N PHE A 284 -5.96 4.42 -14.13
CA PHE A 284 -7.39 4.72 -14.35
C PHE A 284 -7.66 5.51 -15.63
N ASN A 285 -6.62 5.80 -16.43
CA ASN A 285 -6.71 6.66 -17.62
C ASN A 285 -7.32 8.05 -17.32
N GLU A 286 -6.93 8.61 -16.18
CA GLU A 286 -7.30 9.95 -15.74
C GLU A 286 -6.17 10.94 -16.03
N LYS A 287 -6.51 12.24 -16.05
CA LYS A 287 -5.51 13.30 -16.23
C LYS A 287 -5.76 14.42 -15.24
N HIS A 288 -4.91 14.50 -14.21
CA HIS A 288 -4.92 15.60 -13.26
C HIS A 288 -3.69 16.50 -13.43
N THR A 289 -3.82 17.75 -13.02
CA THR A 289 -2.71 18.69 -12.92
C THR A 289 -2.27 18.80 -11.47
N TYR A 290 -0.98 18.58 -11.23
CA TYR A 290 -0.36 18.63 -9.91
C TYR A 290 0.52 19.86 -9.78
N MET A 291 0.62 20.43 -8.58
CA MET A 291 1.52 21.54 -8.28
C MET A 291 2.98 21.18 -8.62
N SER A 292 3.69 22.12 -9.24
CA SER A 292 5.16 22.05 -9.36
C SER A 292 5.82 22.61 -8.11
N LEU A 293 6.75 21.86 -7.52
CA LEU A 293 7.51 22.30 -6.34
C LEU A 293 8.38 23.53 -6.63
N ILE A 294 8.82 23.71 -7.88
CA ILE A 294 9.69 24.80 -8.32
C ILE A 294 8.92 26.11 -8.37
N VAL A 295 7.71 26.08 -8.96
CA VAL A 295 6.83 27.27 -9.07
C VAL A 295 6.39 27.77 -7.70
N ALA A 296 6.20 26.86 -6.74
CA ALA A 296 5.90 27.23 -5.36
C ALA A 296 7.06 28.02 -4.69
N ALA A 297 8.30 27.70 -5.02
CA ALA A 297 9.49 28.41 -4.53
C ALA A 297 9.62 29.82 -5.12
N GLU A 298 9.41 29.97 -6.43
CA GLU A 298 9.51 31.27 -7.13
C GLU A 298 8.42 32.26 -6.68
N THR A 299 7.20 31.76 -6.46
CA THR A 299 6.08 32.56 -5.94
C THR A 299 6.41 33.15 -4.57
N ARG A 300 7.23 32.44 -3.78
CA ARG A 300 7.72 32.90 -2.47
C ARG A 300 8.80 33.97 -2.61
N GLN A 301 9.80 33.78 -3.47
CA GLN A 301 10.82 34.82 -3.70
C GLN A 301 10.17 36.16 -4.08
N LYS A 302 9.14 36.14 -4.93
CA LYS A 302 8.39 37.35 -5.31
C LYS A 302 7.57 37.98 -4.19
N ARG A 303 7.09 37.20 -3.20
CA ARG A 303 6.33 37.71 -2.04
C ARG A 303 7.22 38.26 -0.92
N PHE A 304 8.50 37.88 -0.87
CA PHE A 304 9.44 38.31 0.18
C PHE A 304 10.54 39.26 -0.32
N SER A 305 10.55 39.64 -1.60
CA SER A 305 11.33 40.78 -2.07
C SER A 305 10.67 42.08 -1.58
N PRO A 306 11.33 42.87 -0.70
CA PRO A 306 10.85 44.22 -0.42
C PRO A 306 10.96 45.05 -1.71
N GLN A 307 9.87 45.74 -2.06
CA GLN A 307 9.94 46.89 -2.97
C GLN A 307 10.59 48.07 -2.26
#